data_AF-D6YAF5-F1
#
_entry.id   AF-D6YAF5-F1
#
_cell.length_a   1.000
_cell.length_b   1.000
_cell.length_c   1.000
_cell.angle_alpha   90.00
_cell.angle_beta   90.00
_cell.angle_gamma   90.00
#
_symmetry.space_group_name_H-M   'P 1'
#
loop_
_entity.id
_entity.type
_entity.pdbx_description
1 polymer ?
#
loop_
_entity_poly.entity_id
_entity_poly.type
_entity_poly.pdbx_seq_one_letter_code
_entity_poly.pdbx_strand_id
1 'polypeptide(L)'
;MSRTLRTVLGTAAATAAALAIGLPATSTSASAAPIHYSRHWGVYSSTNSLAKASGAIRVTATGRHSNRVQVSGKLWDFDRRPHWRGGKCAYLEIRFRHWRGFGPHRYYDVKRVRECGYRRFEAFSYNERNVDRVDVRVCQVRTTGGRPSSCGKWRTIYTGKGWVR
;
A
#
# COMPACT_ATOMS: atom_id res chain seq x y z
N MET A 1 72.25 -30.29 -54.07
CA MET A 1 72.90 -31.00 -52.94
C MET A 1 72.66 -30.16 -51.71
N SER A 2 72.04 -30.56 -50.61
CA SER A 2 71.47 -31.82 -50.15
C SER A 2 70.45 -31.50 -49.04
N ARG A 3 69.54 -32.45 -48.81
CA ARG A 3 68.50 -32.50 -47.76
C ARG A 3 69.16 -32.45 -46.35
N THR A 4 68.51 -32.28 -45.19
CA THR A 4 67.47 -33.17 -44.61
C THR A 4 67.18 -32.76 -43.14
N LEU A 5 65.90 -32.70 -42.74
CA LEU A 5 65.24 -33.02 -41.43
C LEU A 5 65.69 -32.29 -40.12
N ARG A 6 64.93 -32.17 -39.01
CA ARG A 6 63.86 -33.00 -38.41
C ARG A 6 62.86 -32.17 -37.59
N THR A 7 61.59 -32.52 -37.75
CA THR A 7 60.47 -32.30 -36.82
C THR A 7 60.60 -33.22 -35.60
N VAL A 8 60.03 -32.81 -34.46
CA VAL A 8 59.25 -33.57 -33.45
C VAL A 8 59.56 -33.01 -32.07
N LEU A 9 58.53 -32.53 -31.37
CA LEU A 9 58.37 -32.81 -29.94
C LEU A 9 56.88 -32.65 -29.58
N GLY A 10 56.27 -33.76 -29.19
CA GLY A 10 55.01 -33.79 -28.48
C GLY A 10 55.14 -34.79 -27.34
N THR A 11 54.64 -34.45 -26.15
CA THR A 11 53.62 -35.20 -25.39
C THR A 11 53.68 -34.91 -23.88
N ALA A 12 52.47 -34.89 -23.31
CA ALA A 12 52.06 -35.34 -21.97
C ALA A 12 52.36 -34.50 -20.70
N ALA A 13 51.28 -33.98 -20.11
CA ALA A 13 50.90 -34.01 -18.67
C ALA A 13 49.74 -33.01 -18.47
N ALA A 14 48.67 -33.22 -17.70
CA ALA A 14 48.35 -34.22 -16.68
C ALA A 14 46.80 -34.37 -16.61
N THR A 15 46.33 -35.59 -16.39
CA THR A 15 44.94 -35.89 -16.03
C THR A 15 44.72 -35.63 -14.54
N ALA A 16 44.01 -34.56 -14.20
CA ALA A 16 43.46 -34.34 -12.86
C ALA A 16 42.01 -34.83 -12.82
N ALA A 17 41.80 -36.04 -12.31
CA ALA A 17 40.48 -36.55 -11.97
C ALA A 17 40.06 -35.95 -10.62
N ALA A 18 39.12 -35.00 -10.64
CA ALA A 18 38.45 -34.52 -9.43
C ALA A 18 37.18 -35.34 -9.19
N LEU A 19 37.17 -36.12 -8.12
CA LEU A 19 35.97 -36.79 -7.59
C LEU A 19 35.04 -35.72 -7.03
N ALA A 20 34.02 -35.32 -7.81
CA ALA A 20 32.94 -34.47 -7.34
C ALA A 20 31.94 -35.32 -6.54
N ILE A 21 32.04 -35.26 -5.22
CA ILE A 21 31.03 -35.79 -4.29
C ILE A 21 29.78 -34.92 -4.47
N GLY A 22 28.77 -35.47 -5.13
CA GLY A 22 27.47 -34.84 -5.31
C GLY A 22 26.74 -34.74 -3.98
N LEU A 23 26.80 -33.57 -3.35
CA LEU A 23 25.86 -33.18 -2.30
C LEU A 23 24.52 -32.81 -2.96
N PRO A 24 23.39 -33.34 -2.50
CA PRO A 24 22.09 -32.90 -2.97
C PRO A 24 21.91 -31.44 -2.54
N ALA A 25 21.89 -30.54 -3.52
CA ALA A 25 21.45 -29.18 -3.31
C ALA A 25 19.96 -29.21 -2.93
N THR A 26 19.68 -29.23 -1.63
CA THR A 26 18.33 -28.97 -1.11
C THR A 26 17.98 -27.55 -1.47
N SER A 27 17.25 -27.38 -2.58
CA SER A 27 16.60 -26.15 -2.98
C SER A 27 15.63 -25.74 -1.88
N THR A 28 16.11 -24.97 -0.91
CA THR A 28 15.25 -24.29 0.04
C THR A 28 14.56 -23.19 -0.74
N SER A 29 13.33 -23.48 -1.19
CA SER A 29 12.40 -22.48 -1.67
C SER A 29 12.23 -21.46 -0.55
N ALA A 30 12.90 -20.30 -0.67
CA ALA A 30 12.70 -19.18 0.22
C ALA A 30 11.27 -18.68 0.01
N SER A 31 10.33 -19.23 0.76
CA SER A 31 9.00 -18.67 0.93
C SER A 31 9.19 -17.30 1.54
N ALA A 32 9.19 -16.26 0.71
CA ALA A 32 9.22 -14.89 1.18
C ALA A 32 7.98 -14.67 2.04
N ALA A 33 8.15 -14.74 3.36
CA ALA A 33 7.07 -14.47 4.29
C ALA A 33 6.52 -13.07 3.98
N PRO A 34 5.20 -12.91 3.82
CA PRO A 34 4.61 -11.62 3.54
C PRO A 34 5.01 -10.63 4.65
N ILE A 35 5.64 -9.52 4.27
CA ILE A 35 5.93 -8.44 5.21
C ILE A 35 4.60 -7.80 5.59
N HIS A 36 4.25 -7.87 6.87
CA HIS A 36 3.10 -7.20 7.45
C HIS A 36 3.55 -5.93 8.15
N TYR A 37 3.10 -4.79 7.63
CA TYR A 37 3.30 -3.48 8.26
C TYR A 37 1.97 -2.97 8.78
N SER A 38 1.88 -2.64 10.07
CA SER A 38 0.69 -1.96 10.62
C SER A 38 1.09 -0.71 11.36
N ARG A 39 0.35 0.38 11.11
CA ARG A 39 0.57 1.66 11.78
C ARG A 39 -0.75 2.37 12.01
N HIS A 40 -0.89 2.96 13.19
CA HIS A 40 -1.98 3.89 13.48
C HIS A 40 -1.71 5.22 12.76
N TRP A 41 -2.72 5.73 12.06
CA TRP A 41 -2.69 7.10 11.53
C TRP A 41 -3.44 8.02 12.50
N GLY A 42 -2.95 9.25 12.61
CA GLY A 42 -3.37 10.19 13.65
C GLY A 42 -4.84 10.62 13.54
N VAL A 43 -5.29 11.38 14.55
CA VAL A 43 -6.62 11.99 14.52
C VAL A 43 -6.62 13.15 13.54
N TYR A 44 -7.50 13.10 12.54
CA TYR A 44 -7.75 14.20 11.62
C TYR A 44 -9.18 14.71 11.78
N SER A 45 -9.38 15.99 11.50
CA SER A 45 -10.67 16.65 11.72
C SER A 45 -11.09 17.50 10.53
N SER A 46 -12.39 17.81 10.47
CA SER A 46 -12.90 18.93 9.69
C SER A 46 -12.29 20.26 10.18
N THR A 47 -12.34 21.31 9.37
CA THR A 47 -11.77 22.63 9.72
C THR A 47 -12.44 23.26 10.94
N ASN A 48 -13.72 22.95 11.17
CA ASN A 48 -14.48 23.40 12.34
C ASN A 48 -14.50 22.38 13.48
N SER A 49 -13.73 21.30 13.39
CA SER A 49 -13.62 20.25 14.41
C SER A 49 -14.91 19.50 14.78
N LEU A 50 -15.97 19.66 13.99
CA LEU A 50 -17.26 18.97 14.18
C LEU A 50 -17.30 17.55 13.57
N ALA A 51 -16.24 17.12 12.88
CA ALA A 51 -16.06 15.75 12.44
C ALA A 51 -14.62 15.33 12.71
N LYS A 52 -14.39 14.10 13.17
CA LYS A 52 -13.05 13.55 13.41
C LYS A 52 -12.94 12.12 12.90
N ALA A 53 -11.76 11.72 12.45
CA ALA A 53 -11.48 10.33 12.11
C ALA A 53 -10.08 9.94 12.57
N SER A 54 -9.91 8.66 12.91
CA SER A 54 -8.62 8.05 13.23
C SER A 54 -8.69 6.57 12.92
N GLY A 55 -7.53 5.92 12.81
CA GLY A 55 -7.53 4.50 12.50
C GLY A 55 -6.16 3.90 12.33
N ALA A 56 -6.13 2.77 11.63
CA ALA A 56 -4.93 2.03 11.31
C ALA A 56 -4.84 1.72 9.82
N ILE A 57 -3.62 1.64 9.34
CA ILE A 57 -3.28 1.07 8.05
C ILE A 57 -2.54 -0.24 8.27
N ARG A 58 -2.90 -1.27 7.50
CA ARG A 58 -2.19 -2.54 7.43
C ARG A 58 -1.81 -2.80 5.98
N VAL A 59 -0.54 -3.03 5.74
CA VAL A 59 0.03 -3.32 4.42
C VAL A 59 0.56 -4.74 4.45
N THR A 60 0.17 -5.53 3.47
CA THR A 60 0.66 -6.89 3.26
C THR A 60 1.31 -6.95 1.89
N ALA A 61 2.59 -7.32 1.81
CA ALA A 61 3.22 -7.64 0.54
C ALA A 61 2.62 -8.95 0.00
N THR A 62 2.18 -8.96 -1.26
CA THR A 62 1.56 -10.13 -1.90
C THR A 62 2.39 -10.69 -3.06
N GLY A 63 3.60 -10.18 -3.24
CA GLY A 63 4.55 -10.53 -4.29
C GLY A 63 5.65 -9.47 -4.42
N ARG A 64 6.58 -9.63 -5.37
CA ARG A 64 7.67 -8.64 -5.57
C ARG A 64 7.18 -7.24 -5.92
N HIS A 65 6.04 -7.13 -6.60
CA HIS A 65 5.49 -5.88 -7.13
C HIS A 65 4.00 -5.70 -6.83
N SER A 66 3.48 -6.38 -5.81
CA SER A 66 2.07 -6.31 -5.41
C SER A 66 1.94 -6.14 -3.90
N ASN A 67 0.96 -5.35 -3.49
CA ASN A 67 0.60 -5.19 -2.09
C ASN A 67 -0.91 -5.19 -1.93
N ARG A 68 -1.36 -5.47 -0.71
CA ARG A 68 -2.71 -5.23 -0.24
C ARG A 68 -2.66 -4.23 0.91
N VAL A 69 -3.37 -3.13 0.77
CA VAL A 69 -3.47 -2.07 1.78
C VAL A 69 -4.88 -2.09 2.35
N GLN A 70 -4.97 -2.36 3.65
CA GLN A 70 -6.18 -2.24 4.44
C GLN A 70 -6.14 -0.92 5.20
N VAL A 71 -7.18 -0.10 5.06
CA VAL A 71 -7.39 1.10 5.86
C VAL A 71 -8.63 0.87 6.71
N SER A 72 -8.49 0.98 8.02
CA SER A 72 -9.59 0.81 8.96
C SER A 72 -9.59 1.94 9.98
N GLY A 73 -10.73 2.18 10.62
CA GLY A 73 -10.84 3.24 11.61
C GLY A 73 -12.25 3.52 12.05
N LYS A 74 -12.42 4.69 12.67
CA LYS A 74 -13.69 5.23 13.14
C LYS A 74 -13.83 6.68 12.69
N LEU A 75 -15.06 7.06 12.36
CA LEU A 75 -15.47 8.41 12.01
C LEU A 75 -16.49 8.88 13.05
N TRP A 76 -16.22 10.00 13.71
CA TRP A 76 -17.10 10.60 14.72
C TRP A 76 -17.73 11.89 14.22
N ASP A 77 -19.01 12.06 14.55
CA ASP A 77 -19.75 13.29 14.36
C ASP A 77 -19.90 14.03 15.70
N PHE A 78 -19.48 15.29 15.72
CA PHE A 78 -19.57 16.19 16.86
C PHE A 78 -20.50 17.37 16.59
N ASP A 79 -21.25 17.37 15.48
CA ASP A 79 -22.26 18.39 15.23
C ASP A 79 -23.52 18.12 16.06
N ARG A 80 -23.65 18.83 17.17
CA ARG A 80 -24.83 18.73 18.05
C ARG A 80 -26.10 19.36 17.48
N ARG A 81 -25.99 20.12 16.39
CA ARG A 81 -27.16 20.82 15.83
C ARG A 81 -28.08 19.80 15.17
N PRO A 82 -29.40 19.92 15.33
CA PRO A 82 -30.31 19.07 14.60
C PRO A 82 -30.31 19.42 13.11
N HIS A 83 -30.62 18.45 12.26
CA HIS A 83 -30.52 18.61 10.79
C HIS A 83 -31.41 19.72 10.23
N TRP A 84 -32.61 19.90 10.78
CA TRP A 84 -33.52 20.98 10.40
C TRP A 84 -33.00 22.39 10.79
N ARG A 85 -32.02 22.48 11.70
CA ARG A 85 -31.26 23.71 12.00
C ARG A 85 -29.89 23.76 11.32
N GLY A 86 -29.70 22.99 10.25
CA GLY A 86 -28.45 22.97 9.50
C GLY A 86 -27.33 22.12 10.10
N GLY A 87 -27.66 21.21 11.03
CA GLY A 87 -26.73 20.18 11.50
C GLY A 87 -26.28 19.27 10.36
N LYS A 88 -24.97 19.02 10.30
CA LYS A 88 -24.34 18.22 9.24
C LYS A 88 -23.78 16.92 9.82
N CYS A 89 -23.60 15.94 8.96
CA CYS A 89 -22.97 14.67 9.28
C CYS A 89 -21.44 14.79 9.16
N ALA A 90 -20.73 13.97 9.91
CA ALA A 90 -19.32 13.71 9.64
C ALA A 90 -19.14 12.98 8.31
N TYR A 91 -18.06 13.30 7.60
CA TYR A 91 -17.76 12.73 6.29
C TYR A 91 -16.27 12.47 6.16
N LEU A 92 -15.89 11.27 5.77
CA LEU A 92 -14.51 10.88 5.50
C LEU A 92 -14.37 10.46 4.04
N GLU A 93 -13.37 10.99 3.38
CA GLU A 93 -12.92 10.51 2.07
C GLU A 93 -11.55 9.86 2.21
N ILE A 94 -11.41 8.68 1.60
CA ILE A 94 -10.17 7.90 1.54
C ILE A 94 -9.84 7.70 0.08
N ARG A 95 -8.68 8.18 -0.36
CA ARG A 95 -8.19 8.05 -1.72
C ARG A 95 -7.10 7.01 -1.78
N PHE A 96 -7.29 6.02 -2.63
CA PHE A 96 -6.28 5.05 -3.00
C PHE A 96 -5.74 5.42 -4.37
N ARG A 97 -4.42 5.57 -4.46
CA ARG A 97 -3.71 5.67 -5.73
C ARG A 97 -2.98 4.37 -5.98
N HIS A 98 -3.12 3.85 -7.19
CA HIS A 98 -2.55 2.57 -7.58
C HIS A 98 -1.22 2.78 -8.34
N TRP A 99 -0.34 1.79 -8.26
CA TRP A 99 0.90 1.77 -9.07
C TRP A 99 0.58 1.83 -10.56
N ARG A 100 1.50 2.42 -11.34
CA ARG A 100 1.40 2.39 -12.80
C ARG A 100 1.33 0.95 -13.30
N GLY A 101 0.38 0.67 -14.18
CA GLY A 101 0.13 -0.66 -14.76
C GLY A 101 -1.04 -1.39 -14.09
N PHE A 102 -1.57 -0.83 -12.99
CA PHE A 102 -2.70 -1.39 -12.26
C PHE A 102 -3.82 -0.35 -12.17
N GLY A 103 -4.91 -0.58 -12.91
CA GLY A 103 -6.08 0.29 -12.94
C GLY A 103 -5.93 1.53 -13.84
N PRO A 104 -6.98 2.36 -13.94
CA PRO A 104 -6.94 3.55 -14.77
C PRO A 104 -5.97 4.56 -14.14
N HIS A 105 -4.78 4.66 -14.73
CA HIS A 105 -3.58 5.40 -14.27
C HIS A 105 -3.78 6.88 -13.86
N ARG A 106 -5.00 7.42 -14.00
CA ARG A 106 -5.36 8.82 -13.77
C ARG A 106 -6.41 9.03 -12.68
N TYR A 107 -6.98 7.97 -12.09
CA TYR A 107 -8.08 8.11 -11.15
C TYR A 107 -7.74 7.49 -9.78
N TYR A 108 -8.04 8.24 -8.74
CA TYR A 108 -8.05 7.70 -7.38
C TYR A 108 -9.32 6.88 -7.19
N ASP A 109 -9.21 5.69 -6.61
CA ASP A 109 -10.39 5.05 -6.03
C ASP A 109 -10.72 5.79 -4.72
N VAL A 110 -11.96 6.29 -4.61
CA VAL A 110 -12.38 7.13 -3.49
C VAL A 110 -13.46 6.42 -2.71
N LYS A 111 -13.09 5.90 -1.53
CA LYS A 111 -14.03 5.38 -0.55
C LYS A 111 -14.53 6.52 0.32
N ARG A 112 -15.80 6.44 0.74
CA ARG A 112 -16.49 7.48 1.50
C ARG A 112 -17.22 6.85 2.66
N VAL A 113 -17.09 7.48 3.83
CA VAL A 113 -17.81 7.09 5.05
C VAL A 113 -18.58 8.31 5.53
N ARG A 114 -19.80 8.10 6.00
CA ARG A 114 -20.65 9.16 6.54
C ARG A 114 -21.23 8.69 7.86
N GLU A 115 -21.17 9.56 8.88
CA GLU A 115 -21.81 9.32 10.18
C GLU A 115 -22.68 10.53 10.54
N CYS A 116 -23.95 10.28 10.83
CA CYS A 116 -24.94 11.30 11.18
C CYS A 116 -25.46 11.01 12.60
N GLY A 117 -24.75 11.49 13.61
CA GLY A 117 -25.03 11.11 14.99
C GLY A 117 -24.08 11.76 15.98
N TYR A 118 -24.57 12.74 16.73
CA TYR A 118 -23.76 13.42 17.73
C TYR A 118 -23.14 12.44 18.74
N ARG A 119 -21.81 12.45 18.81
CA ARG A 119 -20.96 11.56 19.63
C ARG A 119 -21.08 10.07 19.29
N ARG A 120 -21.73 9.72 18.18
CA ARG A 120 -21.68 8.37 17.62
C ARG A 120 -20.47 8.24 16.70
N PHE A 121 -20.11 7.00 16.42
CA PHE A 121 -19.08 6.71 15.46
C PHE A 121 -19.55 5.67 14.45
N GLU A 122 -19.07 5.81 13.23
CA GLU A 122 -19.15 4.79 12.20
C GLU A 122 -17.77 4.14 12.05
N ALA A 123 -17.72 2.82 12.21
CA ALA A 123 -16.51 2.04 11.95
C ALA A 123 -16.38 1.74 10.46
N PHE A 124 -15.16 1.70 9.94
CA PHE A 124 -14.93 1.38 8.54
C PHE A 124 -13.68 0.50 8.36
N SER A 125 -13.68 -0.28 7.28
CA SER A 125 -12.54 -1.05 6.81
C SER A 125 -12.62 -1.24 5.30
N TYR A 126 -11.63 -0.71 4.58
CA TYR A 126 -11.48 -0.87 3.14
C TYR A 126 -10.16 -1.55 2.80
N ASN A 127 -10.17 -2.34 1.74
CA ASN A 127 -9.00 -3.07 1.25
C ASN A 127 -8.82 -2.77 -0.22
N GLU A 128 -7.60 -2.39 -0.60
CA GLU A 128 -7.24 -2.16 -2.00
C GLU A 128 -5.90 -2.84 -2.35
N ARG A 129 -5.73 -3.18 -3.63
CA ARG A 129 -4.52 -3.86 -4.14
C ARG A 129 -3.66 -2.92 -4.99
N ASN A 130 -2.36 -3.19 -5.01
CA ASN A 130 -1.37 -2.49 -5.84
C ASN A 130 -1.39 -0.96 -5.60
N VAL A 131 -1.41 -0.57 -4.32
CA VAL A 131 -1.56 0.81 -3.86
C VAL A 131 -0.19 1.41 -3.59
N ASP A 132 0.05 2.58 -4.17
CA ASP A 132 1.29 3.34 -3.99
C ASP A 132 1.13 4.52 -3.02
N ARG A 133 -0.11 4.97 -2.78
CA ARG A 133 -0.39 6.08 -1.88
C ARG A 133 -1.82 5.99 -1.35
N VAL A 134 -1.97 6.32 -0.07
CA VAL A 134 -3.28 6.52 0.55
C VAL A 134 -3.33 7.90 1.19
N ASP A 135 -4.34 8.68 0.82
CA ASP A 135 -4.65 9.96 1.43
C ASP A 135 -6.03 9.93 2.08
N VAL A 136 -6.20 10.66 3.18
CA VAL A 136 -7.49 10.82 3.85
C VAL A 136 -7.85 12.30 4.03
N ARG A 137 -9.14 12.59 4.05
CA ARG A 137 -9.67 13.93 4.33
C ARG A 137 -10.99 13.83 5.08
N VAL A 138 -11.10 14.59 6.16
CA VAL A 138 -12.32 14.70 6.97
C VAL A 138 -13.05 16.00 6.64
N CYS A 139 -14.35 15.92 6.43
CA CYS A 139 -15.26 17.01 6.09
C CYS A 139 -16.56 16.86 6.90
N GLN A 140 -17.50 17.77 6.66
CA GLN A 140 -18.91 17.59 6.97
C GLN A 140 -19.75 17.57 5.68
N VAL A 141 -20.87 16.88 5.71
CA VAL A 141 -21.82 16.81 4.58
C VAL A 141 -23.26 16.99 5.09
N ARG A 142 -24.17 17.52 4.27
CA ARG A 142 -25.59 17.54 4.66
C ARG A 142 -26.13 16.11 4.76
N THR A 143 -27.17 15.91 5.55
CA THR A 143 -27.86 14.61 5.67
C THR A 143 -28.36 14.07 4.35
N THR A 144 -28.89 14.94 3.50
CA THR A 144 -29.34 14.63 2.14
C THR A 144 -28.19 14.40 1.15
N GLY A 145 -26.93 14.54 1.59
CA GLY A 145 -25.74 14.43 0.75
C GLY A 145 -25.28 15.77 0.17
N GLY A 146 -24.84 15.75 -1.09
CA GLY A 146 -24.30 16.92 -1.79
C GLY A 146 -22.80 17.15 -1.56
N ARG A 147 -22.34 18.36 -1.90
CA ARG A 147 -20.91 18.71 -1.86
C ARG A 147 -20.41 18.78 -0.40
N PRO A 148 -19.32 18.07 -0.05
CA PRO A 148 -18.70 18.18 1.27
C PRO A 148 -18.25 19.62 1.57
N SER A 149 -18.27 19.98 2.85
CA SER A 149 -17.95 21.31 3.37
C SER A 149 -17.10 21.21 4.64
N SER A 150 -16.51 22.32 5.09
CA SER A 150 -15.62 22.34 6.26
C SER A 150 -14.49 21.29 6.16
N CYS A 151 -14.00 21.04 4.96
CA CYS A 151 -13.03 19.98 4.71
C CYS A 151 -11.65 20.34 5.25
N GLY A 152 -11.07 19.47 6.07
CA GLY A 152 -9.67 19.51 6.44
C GLY A 152 -8.74 19.32 5.24
N LYS A 153 -7.44 19.46 5.47
CA LYS A 153 -6.41 19.18 4.46
C LYS A 153 -6.34 17.67 4.16
N TRP A 154 -5.99 17.32 2.93
CA TRP A 154 -5.59 15.95 2.61
C TRP A 154 -4.34 15.56 3.41
N ARG A 155 -4.36 14.36 3.99
CA ARG A 155 -3.24 13.81 4.77
C ARG A 155 -2.83 12.48 4.18
N THR A 156 -1.57 12.38 3.77
CA THR A 156 -0.97 11.12 3.34
C THR A 156 -0.76 10.23 4.55
N ILE A 157 -1.43 9.08 4.59
CA ILE A 157 -1.27 8.08 5.67
C ILE A 157 -0.38 6.91 5.26
N TYR A 158 -0.15 6.75 3.96
CA TYR A 158 0.76 5.76 3.42
C TYR A 158 1.34 6.19 2.08
N THR A 159 2.61 5.86 1.88
CA THR A 159 3.28 5.91 0.58
C THR A 159 4.05 4.62 0.44
N GLY A 160 3.70 3.84 -0.58
CA GLY A 160 4.44 2.65 -0.96
C GLY A 160 5.72 3.06 -1.66
N LYS A 161 6.85 2.50 -1.21
CA LYS A 161 8.05 2.48 -2.04
C LYS A 161 7.77 1.51 -3.17
N GLY A 162 7.43 2.03 -4.35
CA GLY A 162 7.64 1.24 -5.56
C GLY A 162 9.14 0.94 -5.60
N TRP A 163 9.53 -0.33 -5.61
CA TRP A 163 10.93 -0.66 -5.88
C TRP A 163 11.18 -0.26 -7.33
N VAL A 164 11.77 0.92 -7.50
CA VAL A 164 12.38 1.36 -8.75
C VAL A 164 13.46 0.32 -9.03
N ARG A 165 13.36 -0.37 -10.18
CA ARG A 165 14.44 -1.22 -10.67
C ARG A 165 15.68 -0.38 -10.91
#